data_AF-A0A8S0ZFP8-F1
#
_entry.id   AF-A0A8S0ZFP8-F1
#
_cell.length_a   1.000
_cell.length_b   1.000
_cell.length_c   1.000
_cell.angle_alpha   90.00
_cell.angle_beta   90.00
_cell.angle_gamma   90.00
#
_symmetry.space_group_name_H-M   'P 1'
#
loop_
_entity.id
_entity.type
_entity.pdbx_description
1 polymer ?
#
loop_
_entity_poly.entity_id
_entity_poly.type
_entity_poly.pdbx_seq_one_letter_code
_entity_poly.pdbx_strand_id
1 'polypeptide(L)'
;MVIRTNNYARMLKELFTAQLSRMTRWKDVSREELKTFFVVIIYMGLNPKPSNEHYWKLYVLYYNPLMHSGPTKFIPAFRISDKPGSTVVQLTEPLLDAGRIIVADNYYTTSPLAEYLKGRNTHLCGKIKEICQKKW
;
A
#
# COMPACT_ATOMS: atom_id res chain seq x y z
N MET A 1 -16.04 -16.50 11.11
CA MET A 1 -15.75 -16.68 9.67
C MET A 1 -14.57 -17.63 9.47
N VAL A 2 -13.38 -17.30 9.97
CA VAL A 2 -12.16 -18.16 9.93
C VAL A 2 -12.43 -19.63 10.28
N ILE A 3 -13.03 -19.89 11.45
CA ILE A 3 -13.32 -21.26 11.92
C ILE A 3 -14.19 -22.04 10.92
N ARG A 4 -15.26 -21.43 10.39
CA ARG A 4 -16.15 -22.07 9.43
C ARG A 4 -15.45 -22.38 8.12
N THR A 5 -14.63 -21.45 7.62
CA THR A 5 -13.83 -21.63 6.40
C THR A 5 -12.87 -22.81 6.54
N ASN A 6 -12.16 -22.90 7.66
CA ASN A 6 -11.22 -24.00 7.90
C ASN A 6 -11.94 -25.34 8.09
N ASN A 7 -13.04 -25.36 8.84
CA ASN A 7 -13.85 -26.58 9.01
C ASN A 7 -14.39 -27.09 7.67
N TYR A 8 -14.88 -26.19 6.82
CA TYR A 8 -15.36 -26.55 5.49
C TYR A 8 -14.24 -27.07 4.58
N ALA A 9 -13.06 -26.44 4.61
CA ALA A 9 -11.91 -26.91 3.84
C ALA A 9 -11.44 -28.30 4.28
N ARG A 10 -11.46 -28.61 5.59
CA ARG A 10 -11.15 -29.94 6.12
C ARG A 10 -12.18 -30.98 5.66
N MET A 11 -13.47 -30.65 5.76
CA MET A 11 -14.54 -31.51 5.25
C MET A 11 -14.38 -31.84 3.77
N LEU A 12 -14.04 -30.84 2.94
CA LEU A 12 -13.75 -31.06 1.51
C LEU A 12 -12.52 -31.94 1.28
N LYS A 13 -11.48 -31.81 2.12
CA LYS A 13 -10.27 -32.62 2.03
C LYS A 13 -10.52 -34.09 2.36
N GLU A 14 -11.44 -34.37 3.26
CA GLU A 14 -11.88 -35.72 3.63
C GLU A 14 -12.81 -36.34 2.57
N LEU A 15 -13.72 -35.54 2.01
CA LEU A 15 -14.69 -35.98 0.99
C LEU A 15 -14.06 -36.22 -0.38
N PHE A 16 -13.12 -35.37 -0.80
CA PHE A 16 -12.50 -35.42 -2.12
C PHE A 16 -11.02 -35.82 -1.99
N THR A 17 -10.79 -37.10 -1.72
CA THR A 17 -9.48 -37.79 -1.78
C THR A 17 -9.01 -38.07 -3.21
N ALA A 18 -9.53 -37.35 -4.22
CA ALA A 18 -8.94 -37.36 -5.55
C ALA A 18 -7.67 -36.48 -5.54
N GLN A 19 -6.57 -37.04 -6.04
CA GLN A 19 -5.21 -36.49 -6.18
C GLN A 19 -5.07 -35.17 -6.97
N LEU A 20 -5.98 -34.20 -6.86
CA LEU A 20 -5.94 -32.97 -7.65
C LEU A 20 -5.37 -31.79 -6.85
N SER A 21 -4.03 -31.82 -6.83
CA SER A 21 -3.06 -30.72 -6.98
C SER A 21 -3.02 -29.57 -5.96
N ARG A 22 -4.14 -28.92 -5.58
CA ARG A 22 -4.11 -27.74 -4.68
C ARG A 22 -4.68 -27.98 -3.28
N MET A 23 -5.72 -28.81 -3.17
CA MET A 23 -6.36 -29.08 -1.88
C MET A 23 -5.43 -29.85 -0.93
N THR A 24 -4.53 -30.66 -1.49
CA THR A 24 -3.49 -31.38 -0.74
C THR A 24 -2.54 -30.43 0.00
N ARG A 25 -2.26 -29.26 -0.58
CA ARG A 25 -1.37 -28.21 -0.04
C ARG A 25 -2.11 -27.18 0.82
N TRP A 26 -3.43 -27.31 0.98
CA TRP A 26 -4.23 -26.38 1.75
C TRP A 26 -3.74 -26.31 3.20
N LYS A 27 -3.61 -25.09 3.71
CA LYS A 27 -3.34 -24.76 5.11
C LYS A 27 -4.52 -23.98 5.67
N ASP A 28 -4.74 -24.13 6.96
CA ASP A 28 -5.79 -23.38 7.65
C ASP A 28 -5.53 -21.87 7.54
N VAL A 29 -6.58 -21.14 7.20
CA VAL A 29 -6.56 -19.69 7.07
C VAL A 29 -6.52 -19.06 8.47
N SER A 30 -5.65 -18.09 8.67
CA SER A 30 -5.54 -17.27 9.86
C SER A 30 -6.50 -16.07 9.84
N ARG A 31 -6.64 -15.39 10.98
CA ARG A 31 -7.45 -14.15 11.04
C ARG A 31 -6.83 -13.06 10.17
N GLU A 32 -5.52 -13.01 10.10
CA GLU A 32 -4.71 -12.04 9.38
C GLU A 32 -4.89 -12.23 7.86
N GLU A 33 -4.78 -13.47 7.37
CA GLU A 33 -4.99 -13.78 5.96
C GLU A 33 -6.43 -13.46 5.51
N LEU A 34 -7.42 -13.75 6.36
CA LEU A 34 -8.81 -13.41 6.04
C LEU A 34 -9.05 -11.90 6.04
N LYS A 35 -8.39 -11.13 6.92
CA LYS A 35 -8.41 -9.67 6.88
C LYS A 35 -7.75 -9.15 5.60
N THR A 36 -6.61 -9.70 5.20
CA THR A 36 -5.94 -9.35 3.94
C THR A 36 -6.86 -9.60 2.74
N PHE A 37 -7.60 -10.72 2.73
CA PHE A 37 -8.59 -10.99 1.69
C PHE A 37 -9.66 -9.88 1.58
N PHE A 38 -10.17 -9.37 2.71
CA PHE A 38 -11.11 -8.25 2.69
C PHE A 38 -10.48 -6.94 2.23
N VAL A 39 -9.23 -6.66 2.62
CA VAL A 39 -8.49 -5.50 2.12
C VAL A 39 -8.36 -5.54 0.60
N VAL A 40 -8.06 -6.72 0.03
CA VAL A 40 -8.01 -6.94 -1.42
C VAL A 40 -9.35 -6.65 -2.07
N ILE A 41 -10.47 -7.16 -1.54
CA ILE A 41 -11.82 -6.89 -2.07
C ILE A 41 -12.15 -5.41 -2.04
N ILE A 42 -11.91 -4.74 -0.91
CA ILE A 42 -12.17 -3.30 -0.76
C ILE A 42 -11.34 -2.51 -1.77
N TYR A 43 -10.06 -2.84 -1.92
CA TYR A 43 -9.17 -2.20 -2.89
C TYR A 43 -9.66 -2.40 -4.34
N MET A 44 -10.07 -3.61 -4.72
CA MET A 44 -10.63 -3.87 -6.04
C MET A 44 -11.93 -3.07 -6.29
N GLY A 45 -12.72 -2.82 -5.25
CA GLY A 45 -13.89 -1.94 -5.34
C GLY A 45 -13.51 -0.46 -5.51
N LEU A 46 -12.44 0.00 -4.88
CA LEU A 46 -11.96 1.39 -4.97
C LEU A 46 -11.17 1.69 -6.25
N ASN A 47 -10.53 0.69 -6.86
CA ASN A 47 -9.68 0.86 -8.04
C ASN A 47 -10.02 -0.17 -9.13
N PRO A 48 -11.20 -0.07 -9.77
CA PRO A 48 -11.65 -1.03 -10.78
C PRO A 48 -10.68 -1.15 -11.95
N LYS A 49 -10.29 -2.38 -12.29
CA LYS A 49 -9.52 -2.72 -13.50
C LYS A 49 -10.41 -3.42 -14.53
N PRO A 50 -10.03 -3.42 -15.83
CA PRO A 50 -10.86 -3.99 -16.90
C PRO A 50 -11.21 -5.48 -16.71
N SER A 51 -10.39 -6.24 -15.99
CA SER A 51 -10.69 -7.61 -15.59
C SER A 51 -9.94 -7.94 -14.29
N ASN A 52 -10.44 -8.93 -13.53
CA ASN A 52 -9.84 -9.39 -12.29
C ASN A 52 -8.37 -9.81 -12.43
N GLU A 53 -7.97 -10.32 -13.60
CA GLU A 53 -6.59 -10.72 -13.86
C GLU A 53 -5.62 -9.54 -13.87
N HIS A 54 -6.11 -8.35 -14.24
CA HIS A 54 -5.27 -7.15 -14.33
C HIS A 54 -4.74 -6.71 -12.97
N TYR A 55 -5.39 -7.07 -11.86
CA TYR A 55 -4.86 -6.79 -10.51
C TYR A 55 -3.60 -7.58 -10.18
N TRP A 56 -3.33 -8.65 -10.93
CA TRP A 56 -2.22 -9.57 -10.69
C TRP A 56 -1.17 -9.54 -11.82
N LYS A 57 -1.29 -8.60 -12.76
CA LYS A 57 -0.31 -8.42 -13.85
C LYS A 57 0.87 -7.56 -13.39
N LEU A 58 2.07 -7.99 -13.77
CA LEU A 58 3.33 -7.26 -13.49
C LEU A 58 3.65 -6.14 -14.50
N TYR A 59 2.78 -5.89 -15.49
CA TYR A 59 2.98 -4.80 -16.44
C TYR A 59 2.90 -3.45 -15.72
N VAL A 60 3.79 -2.51 -16.07
CA VAL A 60 3.88 -1.15 -15.49
C VAL A 60 2.52 -0.45 -15.34
N LEU A 61 1.63 -0.59 -16.33
CA LEU A 61 0.31 0.05 -16.31
C LEU A 61 -0.66 -0.49 -15.24
N TYR A 62 -0.46 -1.75 -14.83
CA TYR A 62 -1.36 -2.48 -13.94
C TYR A 62 -0.72 -2.86 -12.61
N TYR A 63 0.61 -2.80 -12.54
CA TYR A 63 1.39 -3.11 -11.35
C TYR A 63 1.00 -2.17 -10.20
N ASN A 64 0.54 -2.75 -9.09
CA ASN A 64 0.42 -2.03 -7.83
C ASN A 64 1.26 -2.74 -6.76
N PRO A 65 2.24 -2.04 -6.14
CA PRO A 65 3.03 -2.59 -5.05
C PRO A 65 2.18 -3.19 -3.93
N LEU A 66 1.00 -2.64 -3.60
CA LEU A 66 0.12 -3.18 -2.56
C LEU A 66 -0.43 -4.58 -2.88
N MET A 67 -0.64 -4.91 -4.16
CA MET A 67 -1.18 -6.22 -4.59
C MET A 67 -0.07 -7.24 -4.83
N HIS A 68 1.16 -6.78 -5.08
CA HIS A 68 2.31 -7.61 -5.42
C HIS A 68 3.33 -7.74 -4.29
N SER A 69 3.28 -6.87 -3.28
CA SER A 69 4.03 -7.05 -2.03
C SER A 69 3.23 -8.02 -1.17
N GLY A 70 3.84 -9.15 -0.81
CA GLY A 70 3.27 -10.06 0.19
C GLY A 70 3.03 -9.34 1.52
N PRO A 71 2.47 -10.01 2.54
CA PRO A 71 2.16 -9.42 3.85
C PRO A 71 3.37 -8.83 4.60
N THR A 72 4.58 -8.95 4.06
CA THR A 72 5.77 -8.27 4.53
C THR A 72 5.77 -6.78 4.14
N LYS A 73 5.60 -5.97 5.18
CA LYS A 73 5.88 -4.52 5.26
C LYS A 73 4.75 -3.63 4.74
N PHE A 74 3.59 -3.71 5.39
CA PHE A 74 2.92 -2.47 5.78
C PHE A 74 3.95 -1.70 6.63
N ILE A 75 4.66 -0.74 6.03
CA ILE A 75 5.73 0.02 6.70
C ILE A 75 5.10 0.71 7.92
N PRO A 76 5.35 0.27 9.17
CA PRO A 76 4.79 0.88 10.36
C PRO A 76 5.78 1.93 10.88
N ALA A 77 6.39 2.71 9.97
CA ALA A 77 7.47 3.63 10.31
C ALA A 77 7.56 4.77 9.29
N PHE A 78 6.49 5.55 9.15
CA PHE A 78 6.67 6.95 8.73
C PHE A 78 5.54 7.81 9.30
N ARG A 79 5.83 8.50 10.41
CA ARG A 79 4.94 9.49 11.03
C ARG A 79 5.04 10.84 10.30
N ILE A 80 4.94 10.85 8.98
CA ILE A 80 4.34 11.99 8.30
C ILE A 80 2.89 11.58 8.12
N SER A 81 2.02 12.07 9.00
CA SER A 81 0.58 11.76 8.99
C SER A 81 -0.15 12.16 7.70
N ASP A 82 0.57 12.75 6.75
CA ASP A 82 0.06 13.19 5.47
C ASP A 82 0.41 12.15 4.39
N LYS A 83 -0.57 11.32 4.01
CA LYS A 83 -0.52 10.41 2.84
C LYS A 83 0.13 11.03 1.59
N PRO A 84 -0.13 12.30 1.20
CA PRO A 84 0.56 12.89 0.05
C PRO A 84 2.05 13.13 0.29
N GLY A 85 2.48 13.48 1.50
CA GLY A 85 3.87 13.75 1.83
C GLY A 85 4.75 12.51 1.71
N SER A 86 4.24 11.33 2.12
CA SER A 86 4.96 10.07 1.95
C SER A 86 5.21 9.71 0.49
N THR A 87 4.28 10.04 -0.41
CA THR A 87 4.46 9.79 -1.85
C THR A 87 5.58 10.65 -2.42
N VAL A 88 5.63 11.93 -2.05
CA VAL A 88 6.72 12.82 -2.49
C VAL A 88 8.07 12.28 -2.04
N VAL A 89 8.20 11.94 -0.75
CA VAL A 89 9.45 11.39 -0.20
C VAL A 89 9.86 10.10 -0.92
N GLN A 90 8.92 9.18 -1.16
CA GLN A 90 9.23 7.93 -1.88
C GLN A 90 9.72 8.17 -3.32
N LEU A 91 9.12 9.13 -4.03
CA LEU A 91 9.51 9.45 -5.40
C LEU A 91 10.86 10.17 -5.46
N THR A 92 11.18 10.99 -4.44
CA THR A 92 12.39 11.81 -4.42
C THR A 92 13.53 11.22 -3.62
N GLU A 93 13.34 10.11 -2.91
CA GLU A 93 14.34 9.42 -2.08
C GLU A 93 15.74 9.30 -2.73
N PRO A 94 15.90 8.88 -4.00
CA PRO A 94 17.23 8.78 -4.62
C PRO A 94 17.89 10.13 -4.91
N LEU A 95 17.17 11.24 -4.77
CA LEU A 95 17.60 12.61 -5.09
C LEU A 95 17.70 13.52 -3.86
N LEU A 96 17.39 13.00 -2.67
CA LEU A 96 17.52 13.72 -1.41
C LEU A 96 18.99 13.97 -1.06
N ASP A 97 19.23 14.88 -0.11
CA ASP A 97 20.55 15.24 0.43
C ASP A 97 21.50 15.99 -0.52
N ALA A 98 21.11 16.14 -1.78
CA ALA A 98 21.90 16.79 -2.83
C ALA A 98 21.81 18.34 -2.84
N GLY A 99 21.19 19.00 -1.85
CA GLY A 99 21.05 20.46 -1.80
C GLY A 99 20.01 21.02 -2.79
N ARG A 100 19.12 20.17 -3.31
CA ARG A 100 18.19 20.51 -4.40
C ARG A 100 16.87 21.07 -3.88
N ILE A 101 16.15 21.77 -4.75
CA ILE A 101 14.80 22.27 -4.49
C ILE A 101 13.79 21.37 -5.20
N ILE A 102 12.86 20.81 -4.44
CA ILE A 102 11.68 20.10 -4.95
C ILE A 102 10.58 21.13 -5.16
N VAL A 103 10.09 21.26 -6.39
CA VAL A 103 8.91 22.06 -6.71
C VAL A 103 7.70 21.13 -6.70
N ALA A 104 6.74 21.41 -5.82
CA ALA A 104 5.55 20.59 -5.63
C ALA A 104 4.27 21.42 -5.77
N ASP A 105 3.21 20.75 -6.22
CA ASP A 105 1.87 21.36 -6.31
C ASP A 105 1.29 21.60 -4.90
N ASN A 106 0.30 22.50 -4.81
CA ASN A 106 -0.41 22.89 -3.59
C ASN A 106 -0.99 21.69 -2.81
N TYR A 107 -1.29 20.59 -3.51
CA TYR A 107 -1.79 19.37 -2.86
C TYR A 107 -0.75 18.71 -1.94
N TYR A 108 0.54 18.84 -2.28
CA TYR A 108 1.65 18.16 -1.61
C TYR A 108 2.45 19.07 -0.68
N THR A 109 2.23 20.38 -0.72
CA THR A 109 2.95 21.38 0.08
C THR A 109 2.41 21.45 1.52
N THR A 110 2.94 20.61 2.40
CA THR A 110 2.63 20.64 3.84
C THR A 110 3.84 21.08 4.68
N SER A 111 3.57 21.75 5.81
CA SER A 111 4.61 22.21 6.73
C SER A 111 5.48 21.06 7.30
N PRO A 112 4.92 19.91 7.71
CA PRO A 112 5.73 18.77 8.17
C PRO A 112 6.67 18.21 7.08
N LEU A 113 6.23 18.19 5.82
CA LEU A 113 7.07 17.76 4.70
C LEU A 113 8.24 18.73 4.47
N ALA A 114 7.99 20.04 4.56
CA ALA A 114 9.03 21.04 4.37
C ALA A 114 10.13 20.94 5.45
N GLU A 115 9.76 20.71 6.71
CA GLU A 115 10.71 20.52 7.81
C GLU A 115 11.54 19.24 7.63
N TYR A 116 10.90 18.13 7.25
CA TYR A 116 11.59 16.88 6.98
C TYR A 116 12.62 17.01 5.85
N LEU A 117 12.22 17.60 4.72
CA LEU A 117 13.11 17.80 3.57
C LEU A 117 14.27 18.75 3.93
N LYS A 118 14.01 19.81 4.69
CA LYS A 118 15.04 20.76 5.13
C LYS A 118 16.11 20.05 5.98
N GLY A 119 15.71 19.10 6.83
CA GLY A 119 16.66 18.26 7.59
C GLY A 119 17.52 17.35 6.71
N ARG A 120 16.99 16.93 5.55
CA ARG A 120 17.65 16.10 4.51
C ARG A 120 18.35 16.96 3.44
N ASN A 121 18.84 18.15 3.81
CA ASN A 121 19.50 19.10 2.89
C ASN A 121 18.75 19.29 1.54
N THR A 122 17.42 19.36 1.59
CA THR A 122 16.55 19.44 0.42
C THR A 122 15.46 20.48 0.69
N HIS A 123 15.24 21.41 -0.23
CA HIS A 123 14.25 22.47 -0.04
C HIS A 123 12.93 22.13 -0.74
N LEU A 124 11.80 22.60 -0.18
CA LEU A 124 10.48 22.46 -0.79
C LEU A 124 9.98 23.83 -1.24
N CYS A 125 9.53 23.92 -2.48
CA CYS A 125 8.93 25.11 -3.08
C CYS A 125 7.53 24.78 -3.61
N GLY A 126 6.56 25.63 -3.31
CA GLY A 126 5.21 25.52 -3.83
C GLY A 126 4.25 26.48 -3.11
N LYS A 127 2.98 26.46 -3.51
CA LYS A 127 1.96 27.32 -2.90
C LYS A 127 1.60 26.78 -1.52
N ILE A 128 1.61 27.65 -0.50
CA ILE A 128 1.19 27.29 0.86
C ILE A 128 -0.31 27.55 0.99
N LYS A 129 -1.06 26.58 1.52
CA LYS A 129 -2.47 26.79 1.86
C LYS A 129 -2.59 27.78 3.01
N GLU A 130 -3.54 28.70 2.91
CA GLU A 130 -3.80 29.81 3.85
C GLU A 130 -3.87 29.36 5.32
N ILE A 131 -4.38 28.15 5.57
CA ILE A 131 -4.47 27.52 6.91
C ILE A 131 -3.08 27.36 7.57
N CYS A 132 -2.02 27.15 6.78
CA CYS A 132 -0.66 26.98 7.28
C CYS A 132 0.07 28.30 7.54
N GLN A 133 -0.46 29.45 7.07
CA GLN A 133 0.18 30.76 7.25
C GLN A 133 -0.01 31.34 8.66
N LYS A 134 -0.98 30.83 9.44
CA LYS A 134 -1.31 31.34 10.79
C LYS A 134 -0.36 30.88 11.92
N LYS A 135 0.77 30.26 11.59
CA LYS A 135 1.75 29.72 12.58
C LYS A 135 3.06 30.50 12.66
N TRP A 136 3.14 31.66 12.00
CA TRP A 136 4.27 32.59 12.07
C TRP A 136 3.81 33.91 12.67
#